data_AF-A0A5R8N6Z4-F1
#
_entry.id   AF-A0A5R8N6Z4-F1
#
_cell.length_a   1.000
_cell.length_b   1.000
_cell.length_c   1.000
_cell.angle_alpha   90.00
_cell.angle_beta   90.00
_cell.angle_gamma   90.00
#
_symmetry.space_group_name_H-M   'P 1'
#
loop_
_entity.id
_entity.type
_entity.pdbx_description
1 polymer ?
#
loop_
_entity_poly.entity_id
_entity_poly.type
_entity_poly.pdbx_seq_one_letter_code
_entity_poly.pdbx_strand_id
1 'polypeptide(L)'
;MKVYLSVDMEGVTGLTDPEEMHAGKRGYERGCELMTADANAAVEGAFDAGATGVLVNDAHGSTKNLRIDLLDPRASLVRGPGKAQRMAQGLDGSFQAACFVGYHARAGVQHGVLNHTWMGKEIQNVYLNGELCGETRLVAACAGFHGVPVAVVTGDEAVGEEARELLGDVETVAVKKGIDKFAAELLPPSVAQARIREATARALGRLSDFTPYELAAPYTLGVEWNSTAIAAAVALVPGVKSAGPRHTEFTTDDFTQIMALFGIFATIGGQVACGSGPYG
;
A
#
# COMPACT_ATOMS: atom_id res chain seq x y z
N MET A 1 -0.72 16.87 16.44
CA MET A 1 -1.34 15.59 16.00
C MET A 1 -0.25 14.61 15.60
N LYS A 2 -0.46 13.30 15.77
CA LYS A 2 0.42 12.25 15.24
C LYS A 2 -0.14 11.72 13.92
N VAL A 3 0.71 11.65 12.89
CA VAL A 3 0.34 11.21 11.54
C VAL A 3 1.13 9.96 11.16
N TYR A 4 0.46 8.96 10.60
CA TYR A 4 1.07 7.75 10.08
C TYR A 4 1.14 7.81 8.56
N LEU A 5 2.29 7.52 7.97
CA LEU A 5 2.49 7.42 6.53
C LEU A 5 2.80 5.96 6.16
N SER A 6 1.96 5.36 5.31
CA SER A 6 2.32 4.14 4.58
C SER A 6 2.84 4.56 3.21
N VAL A 7 4.08 4.19 2.88
CA VAL A 7 4.71 4.63 1.62
C VAL A 7 5.02 3.42 0.74
N ASP A 8 4.37 3.37 -0.40
CA ASP A 8 4.59 2.39 -1.45
C ASP A 8 5.29 3.04 -2.67
N MET A 9 5.72 2.25 -3.66
CA MET A 9 6.67 2.72 -4.68
C MET A 9 6.08 2.81 -6.09
N GLU A 10 5.17 1.92 -6.47
CA GLU A 10 4.61 1.83 -7.82
C GLU A 10 3.88 3.12 -8.20
N GLY A 11 3.21 3.78 -7.25
CA GLY A 11 2.48 5.03 -7.46
C GLY A 11 3.33 6.29 -7.35
N VAL A 12 4.60 6.18 -6.96
CA VAL A 12 5.50 7.33 -6.80
C VAL A 12 5.67 8.10 -8.10
N THR A 13 5.92 9.39 -7.95
CA THR A 13 6.17 10.30 -9.07
C THR A 13 7.28 9.78 -9.98
N GLY A 14 7.00 9.79 -11.29
CA GLY A 14 7.99 9.54 -12.32
C GLY A 14 8.26 8.08 -12.65
N LEU A 15 7.77 7.12 -11.85
CA LEU A 15 8.05 5.69 -12.06
C LEU A 15 6.99 5.02 -12.94
N THR A 16 7.45 4.21 -13.90
CA THR A 16 6.59 3.41 -14.78
C THR A 16 7.17 2.04 -15.12
N ASP A 17 8.47 1.84 -14.93
CA ASP A 17 9.17 0.59 -15.25
C ASP A 17 9.41 -0.22 -13.97
N PRO A 18 8.93 -1.47 -13.88
CA PRO A 18 9.19 -2.34 -12.72
C PRO A 18 10.67 -2.42 -12.32
N GLU A 19 11.63 -2.29 -13.23
CA GLU A 19 13.07 -2.29 -12.87
C GLU A 19 13.43 -1.16 -11.90
N GLU A 20 12.74 -0.04 -11.94
CA GLU A 20 12.97 1.12 -11.06
C GLU A 20 12.56 0.85 -9.60
N MET A 21 11.90 -0.28 -9.33
CA MET A 21 11.40 -0.70 -8.01
C MET A 21 12.12 -1.94 -7.47
N HIS A 22 13.05 -2.53 -8.22
CA HIS A 22 13.72 -3.77 -7.83
C HIS A 22 15.20 -3.56 -7.51
N ALA A 23 15.59 -3.88 -6.28
CA ALA A 23 16.97 -3.74 -5.83
C ALA A 23 17.98 -4.44 -6.78
N GLY A 24 19.02 -3.71 -7.16
CA GLY A 24 20.05 -4.19 -8.10
C GLY A 24 19.66 -4.11 -9.59
N LYS A 25 18.48 -3.59 -9.92
CA LYS A 25 18.07 -3.28 -11.30
C LYS A 25 18.33 -1.82 -11.64
N ARG A 26 18.24 -1.51 -12.93
CA ARG A 26 18.50 -0.17 -13.47
C ARG A 26 17.44 0.80 -12.95
N GLY A 27 17.87 1.98 -12.50
CA GLY A 27 16.95 3.03 -12.04
C GLY A 27 16.50 2.90 -10.59
N TYR A 28 16.72 1.76 -9.93
CA TYR A 28 16.24 1.52 -8.56
C TYR A 28 16.65 2.58 -7.53
N GLU A 29 17.93 2.98 -7.51
CA GLU A 29 18.40 4.01 -6.56
C GLU A 29 17.71 5.35 -6.80
N ARG A 30 17.46 5.69 -8.07
CA ARG A 30 16.71 6.90 -8.42
C ARG A 30 15.25 6.78 -8.00
N GLY A 31 14.64 5.61 -8.14
CA GLY A 31 13.31 5.32 -7.63
C GLY A 31 13.23 5.51 -6.12
N CYS A 32 14.22 5.02 -5.36
CA CYS A 32 14.28 5.18 -3.91
C CYS A 32 14.38 6.65 -3.49
N GLU A 33 15.15 7.45 -4.22
CA GLU A 33 15.22 8.91 -4.01
C GLU A 33 13.88 9.59 -4.27
N LEU A 34 13.19 9.25 -5.37
CA LEU A 34 11.88 9.80 -5.70
C LEU A 34 10.82 9.40 -4.67
N MET A 35 10.81 8.13 -4.23
CA MET A 35 9.92 7.62 -3.19
C MET A 35 10.15 8.36 -1.87
N THR A 36 11.42 8.59 -1.50
CA THR A 36 11.75 9.35 -0.28
C THR A 36 11.35 10.81 -0.41
N ALA A 37 11.48 11.42 -1.59
CA ALA A 37 11.08 12.80 -1.82
C ALA A 37 9.54 13.00 -1.76
N ASP A 38 8.76 12.06 -2.32
CA ASP A 38 7.30 12.08 -2.21
C ASP A 38 6.83 11.85 -0.77
N ALA A 39 7.50 10.96 -0.02
CA ALA A 39 7.28 10.81 1.41
C ALA A 39 7.59 12.10 2.18
N ASN A 40 8.72 12.75 1.91
CA ASN A 40 9.10 14.02 2.53
C ASN A 40 8.09 15.13 2.23
N ALA A 41 7.55 15.19 1.01
CA ALA A 41 6.49 16.15 0.68
C ALA A 41 5.25 15.98 1.57
N ALA A 42 4.82 14.73 1.81
CA ALA A 42 3.72 14.44 2.73
C ALA A 42 4.09 14.76 4.19
N VAL A 43 5.31 14.45 4.62
CA VAL A 43 5.82 14.81 5.97
C VAL A 43 5.79 16.33 6.17
N GLU A 44 6.32 17.10 5.21
CA GLU A 44 6.30 18.56 5.24
C GLU A 44 4.89 19.11 5.35
N GLY A 45 3.96 18.60 4.54
CA GLY A 45 2.55 18.99 4.58
C GLY A 45 1.89 18.67 5.92
N ALA A 46 2.26 17.54 6.55
CA ALA A 46 1.80 17.21 7.89
C ALA A 46 2.28 18.21 8.94
N PHE A 47 3.55 18.60 8.90
CA PHE A 47 4.08 19.62 9.81
C PHE A 47 3.51 21.01 9.55
N ASP A 48 3.24 21.38 8.30
CA ASP A 48 2.55 22.62 7.95
C ASP A 48 1.14 22.68 8.56
N ALA A 49 0.48 21.53 8.70
CA ALA A 49 -0.81 21.39 9.40
C ALA A 49 -0.71 21.25 10.93
N GLY A 50 0.49 21.36 11.51
CA GLY A 50 0.69 21.28 12.96
C GLY A 50 0.84 19.85 13.51
N ALA A 51 1.30 18.90 12.69
CA ALA A 51 1.77 17.62 13.20
C ALA A 51 2.90 17.81 14.21
N THR A 52 2.88 16.98 15.25
CA THR A 52 3.88 16.95 16.33
C THR A 52 4.72 15.68 16.28
N GLY A 53 4.42 14.78 15.34
CA GLY A 53 5.17 13.56 15.10
C GLY A 53 4.62 12.85 13.86
N VAL A 54 5.55 12.32 13.06
CA VAL A 54 5.23 11.55 11.85
C VAL A 54 6.00 10.23 11.88
N LEU A 55 5.27 9.12 11.73
CA LEU A 55 5.85 7.79 11.54
C LEU A 55 5.69 7.40 10.08
N VAL A 56 6.80 7.13 9.41
CA VAL A 56 6.83 6.69 8.01
C VAL A 56 7.13 5.20 7.99
N ASN A 57 6.31 4.41 7.31
CA ASN A 57 6.50 2.99 7.11
C ASN A 57 6.82 2.70 5.64
N ASP A 58 7.97 2.08 5.39
CA ASP A 58 8.36 1.61 4.06
C ASP A 58 7.54 0.37 3.68
N ALA A 59 6.49 0.55 2.89
CA ALA A 59 5.48 -0.48 2.61
C ALA A 59 5.77 -1.31 1.36
N HIS A 60 6.78 -0.94 0.55
CA HIS A 60 7.03 -1.56 -0.75
C HIS A 60 7.97 -2.77 -0.69
N GLY A 61 7.60 -3.88 -1.33
CA GLY A 61 8.49 -4.99 -1.69
C GLY A 61 9.47 -5.42 -0.58
N SER A 62 10.78 -5.13 -0.77
CA SER A 62 11.84 -5.49 0.17
C SER A 62 11.77 -4.77 1.53
N THR A 63 10.98 -3.69 1.59
CA THR A 63 10.82 -2.74 2.71
C THR A 63 12.12 -2.06 3.13
N LYS A 64 13.06 -1.89 2.18
CA LYS A 64 14.39 -1.30 2.39
C LYS A 64 14.68 -0.15 1.42
N ASN A 65 13.64 0.48 0.89
CA ASN A 65 13.67 1.42 -0.23
C ASN A 65 13.85 2.87 0.25
N LEU A 66 13.13 3.27 1.31
CA LEU A 66 13.23 4.63 1.86
C LEU A 66 14.63 4.93 2.42
N ARG A 67 15.13 6.12 2.07
CA ARG A 67 16.49 6.59 2.37
C ARG A 67 16.52 7.37 3.68
N ILE A 68 16.93 6.71 4.77
CA ILE A 68 17.00 7.32 6.11
C ILE A 68 17.92 8.55 6.16
N ASP A 69 18.94 8.60 5.30
CA ASP A 69 19.87 9.71 5.13
C ASP A 69 19.26 10.92 4.41
N LEU A 70 18.12 10.75 3.73
CA LEU A 70 17.42 11.79 2.98
C LEU A 70 16.03 12.10 3.55
N LEU A 71 15.52 11.29 4.48
CA LEU A 71 14.22 11.50 5.11
C LEU A 71 14.23 12.78 5.96
N ASP A 72 13.10 13.48 6.00
CA ASP A 72 12.90 14.65 6.85
C ASP A 72 13.28 14.31 8.32
N PRO A 73 14.18 15.07 8.95
CA PRO A 73 14.72 14.75 10.27
C PRO A 73 13.69 14.84 11.41
N ARG A 74 12.50 15.38 11.14
CA ARG A 74 11.39 15.45 12.11
C ARG A 74 10.53 14.19 12.10
N ALA A 75 10.71 13.30 11.12
CA ALA A 75 10.01 12.03 11.01
C ALA A 75 10.84 10.86 11.57
N SER A 76 10.16 9.75 11.80
CA SER A 76 10.77 8.46 12.16
C SER A 76 10.41 7.40 11.13
N LEU A 77 11.26 6.37 10.95
CA LEU A 77 11.14 5.40 9.88
C LEU A 77 11.03 3.97 10.42
N VAL A 78 10.01 3.23 9.97
CA VAL A 78 9.92 1.77 10.04
C VAL A 78 10.40 1.19 8.72
N ARG A 79 11.56 0.50 8.76
CA ARG A 79 12.22 -0.10 7.59
C ARG A 79 12.71 -1.50 7.92
N GLY A 80 12.57 -2.41 6.96
CA GLY A 80 13.06 -3.78 7.04
C GLY A 80 11.96 -4.83 7.02
N PRO A 81 12.30 -6.07 6.61
CA PRO A 81 11.34 -7.15 6.42
C PRO A 81 10.91 -7.76 7.77
N GLY A 82 9.94 -8.68 7.74
CA GLY A 82 9.48 -9.40 8.93
C GLY A 82 8.47 -8.63 9.79
N LYS A 83 8.01 -7.46 9.31
CA LYS A 83 6.95 -6.67 9.93
C LYS A 83 5.63 -7.46 9.94
N ALA A 84 5.08 -7.71 11.12
CA ALA A 84 3.84 -8.49 11.27
C ALA A 84 2.69 -7.83 10.52
N GLN A 85 2.54 -6.51 10.63
CA GLN A 85 1.45 -5.77 9.96
C GLN A 85 1.85 -5.22 8.57
N ARG A 86 3.05 -5.55 8.07
CA ARG A 86 3.49 -5.27 6.69
C ARG A 86 3.35 -3.79 6.30
N MET A 87 2.42 -3.45 5.42
CA MET A 87 2.14 -2.08 4.97
C MET A 87 1.51 -1.20 6.08
N ALA A 88 0.89 -1.80 7.09
CA ALA A 88 0.31 -1.10 8.24
C ALA A 88 1.21 -1.11 9.49
N GLN A 89 2.48 -1.49 9.37
CA GLN A 89 3.35 -1.67 10.54
C GLN A 89 3.55 -0.39 11.34
N GLY A 90 3.22 -0.48 12.63
CA GLY A 90 3.39 0.61 13.59
C GLY A 90 2.18 1.54 13.67
N LEU A 91 1.14 1.30 12.87
CA LEU A 91 -0.14 1.97 13.01
C LEU A 91 -0.89 1.42 14.22
N ASP A 92 -1.40 2.32 15.07
CA ASP A 92 -2.24 2.02 16.21
C ASP A 92 -3.22 3.18 16.47
N GLY A 93 -4.07 3.05 17.50
CA GLY A 93 -5.06 4.07 17.85
C GLY A 93 -4.49 5.37 18.44
N SER A 94 -3.16 5.52 18.54
CA SER A 94 -2.54 6.77 19.00
C SER A 94 -2.35 7.80 17.88
N PHE A 95 -2.51 7.39 16.62
CA PHE A 95 -2.48 8.27 15.45
C PHE A 95 -3.84 8.94 15.22
N GLN A 96 -3.84 10.16 14.68
CA GLN A 96 -5.07 10.88 14.36
C GLN A 96 -5.42 10.77 12.88
N ALA A 97 -4.45 10.45 12.02
CA ALA A 97 -4.65 10.30 10.59
C ALA A 97 -3.62 9.35 9.99
N ALA A 98 -4.01 8.65 8.93
CA ALA A 98 -3.14 7.93 8.03
C ALA A 98 -3.07 8.63 6.66
N CYS A 99 -1.89 8.65 6.06
CA CYS A 99 -1.66 9.07 4.68
C CYS A 99 -1.01 7.91 3.91
N PHE A 100 -1.56 7.57 2.75
CA PHE A 100 -1.02 6.56 1.85
C PHE A 100 -0.31 7.28 0.71
N VAL A 101 0.99 7.06 0.58
CA VAL A 101 1.85 7.78 -0.36
C VAL A 101 2.41 6.82 -1.39
N GLY A 102 2.30 7.15 -2.67
CA GLY A 102 2.83 6.34 -3.75
C GLY A 102 2.11 5.00 -3.96
N TYR A 103 0.83 4.93 -3.59
CA TYR A 103 -0.01 3.74 -3.79
C TYR A 103 -0.43 3.58 -5.25
N HIS A 104 -0.84 2.37 -5.62
CA HIS A 104 -1.30 2.04 -6.97
C HIS A 104 -2.67 1.35 -6.96
N ALA A 105 -3.33 1.32 -8.13
CA ALA A 105 -4.60 0.65 -8.29
C ALA A 105 -4.47 -0.88 -8.17
N ARG A 106 -5.55 -1.53 -7.72
CA ARG A 106 -5.63 -2.99 -7.61
C ARG A 106 -5.45 -3.70 -8.97
N ALA A 107 -5.13 -4.99 -8.92
CA ALA A 107 -5.03 -5.84 -10.11
C ALA A 107 -6.28 -5.73 -11.01
N GLY A 108 -6.05 -5.55 -12.31
CA GLY A 108 -7.12 -5.55 -13.33
C GLY A 108 -7.73 -4.18 -13.64
N VAL A 109 -7.31 -3.11 -12.98
CA VAL A 109 -7.71 -1.74 -13.35
C VAL A 109 -6.95 -1.29 -14.59
N GLN A 110 -7.67 -1.10 -15.70
CA GLN A 110 -7.09 -0.94 -17.04
C GLN A 110 -6.10 0.23 -17.16
N HIS A 111 -6.42 1.40 -16.61
CA HIS A 111 -5.56 2.58 -16.63
C HIS A 111 -4.70 2.72 -15.36
N GLY A 112 -4.59 1.67 -14.56
CA GLY A 112 -3.76 1.66 -13.36
C GLY A 112 -2.30 1.36 -13.68
N VAL A 113 -1.41 2.32 -13.43
CA VAL A 113 0.04 2.14 -13.62
C VAL A 113 0.54 1.11 -12.62
N LEU A 114 1.23 0.08 -13.11
CA LEU A 114 1.81 -1.03 -12.36
C LEU A 114 0.77 -1.79 -11.52
N ASN A 115 -0.50 -1.75 -11.93
CA ASN A 115 -1.59 -2.34 -11.18
C ASN A 115 -1.36 -3.82 -10.83
N HIS A 116 -1.56 -4.11 -9.55
CA HIS A 116 -1.56 -5.45 -8.97
C HIS A 116 -2.15 -5.39 -7.55
N THR A 117 -2.22 -6.52 -6.87
CA THR A 117 -2.48 -6.54 -5.43
C THR A 117 -1.47 -7.47 -4.76
N TRP A 118 -0.58 -6.87 -3.98
CA TRP A 118 0.46 -7.47 -3.15
C TRP A 118 1.60 -8.14 -3.93
N MET A 119 1.34 -9.28 -4.57
CA MET A 119 2.34 -10.04 -5.34
C MET A 119 1.77 -10.37 -6.70
N GLY A 120 1.87 -9.43 -7.65
CA GLY A 120 1.19 -9.52 -8.95
C GLY A 120 1.60 -10.72 -9.82
N LYS A 121 2.73 -11.37 -9.55
CA LYS A 121 3.13 -12.61 -10.23
C LYS A 121 2.40 -13.83 -9.66
N GLU A 122 2.19 -13.89 -8.34
CA GLU A 122 1.62 -15.04 -7.65
C GLU A 122 0.11 -14.93 -7.39
N ILE A 123 -0.40 -13.71 -7.27
CA ILE A 123 -1.78 -13.41 -6.88
C ILE A 123 -2.53 -12.83 -8.09
N GLN A 124 -3.69 -13.42 -8.39
CA GLN A 124 -4.61 -12.94 -9.41
C GLN A 124 -5.56 -11.88 -8.85
N ASN A 125 -6.22 -12.20 -7.73
CA ASN A 125 -7.21 -11.34 -7.08
C ASN A 125 -7.13 -11.51 -5.56
N VAL A 126 -7.47 -10.45 -4.82
CA VAL A 126 -7.66 -10.49 -3.36
C VAL A 126 -9.06 -10.00 -3.06
N TYR A 127 -9.68 -10.61 -2.05
CA TYR A 127 -11.02 -10.31 -1.60
C TYR A 127 -11.01 -10.02 -0.10
N LEU A 128 -11.73 -9.00 0.30
CA LEU A 128 -12.02 -8.72 1.70
C LEU A 128 -13.54 -8.78 1.89
N ASN A 129 -14.00 -9.67 2.76
CA ASN A 129 -15.41 -9.95 3.00
C ASN A 129 -16.19 -10.27 1.71
N GLY A 130 -15.57 -11.01 0.79
CA GLY A 130 -16.17 -11.44 -0.48
C GLY A 130 -16.13 -10.40 -1.61
N GLU A 131 -15.68 -9.18 -1.32
CA GLU A 131 -15.58 -8.10 -2.31
C GLU A 131 -14.12 -7.93 -2.77
N LEU A 132 -13.91 -7.74 -4.08
CA LEU A 132 -12.59 -7.52 -4.66
C LEU A 132 -11.90 -6.33 -3.99
N CYS A 133 -10.61 -6.46 -3.66
CA CYS A 133 -9.88 -5.43 -2.94
C CYS A 133 -8.46 -5.21 -3.48
N GLY A 134 -8.04 -3.95 -3.48
CA GLY A 134 -6.64 -3.54 -3.57
C GLY A 134 -5.99 -3.40 -2.21
N GLU A 135 -4.72 -2.99 -2.24
CA GLU A 135 -3.92 -2.70 -1.05
C GLU A 135 -4.47 -1.49 -0.29
N THR A 136 -4.97 -0.47 -1.01
CA THR A 136 -5.66 0.69 -0.43
C THR A 136 -6.75 0.25 0.54
N ARG A 137 -7.60 -0.71 0.13
CA ARG A 137 -8.68 -1.21 0.97
C ARG A 137 -8.20 -2.03 2.15
N LEU A 138 -7.22 -2.92 1.95
CA LEU A 138 -6.66 -3.74 3.02
C LEU A 138 -6.03 -2.88 4.13
N VAL A 139 -5.23 -1.88 3.74
CA VAL A 139 -4.55 -1.00 4.70
C VAL A 139 -5.53 0.01 5.32
N ALA A 140 -6.51 0.52 4.57
CA ALA A 140 -7.56 1.37 5.11
C ALA A 140 -8.42 0.63 6.15
N ALA A 141 -8.76 -0.63 5.91
CA ALA A 141 -9.48 -1.45 6.89
C ALA A 141 -8.63 -1.73 8.15
N CYS A 142 -7.31 -1.90 8.00
CA CYS A 142 -6.41 -1.98 9.17
C CYS A 142 -6.35 -0.66 9.94
N ALA A 143 -6.37 0.48 9.25
CA ALA A 143 -6.44 1.80 9.88
C ALA A 143 -7.76 2.00 10.62
N GLY A 144 -8.88 1.64 10.00
CA GLY A 144 -10.21 1.69 10.59
C GLY A 144 -10.36 0.78 11.80
N PHE A 145 -9.77 -0.42 11.78
CA PHE A 145 -9.70 -1.30 12.95
C PHE A 145 -9.02 -0.64 14.15
N HIS A 146 -8.06 0.27 13.91
CA HIS A 146 -7.41 1.07 14.94
C HIS A 146 -8.11 2.42 15.21
N GLY A 147 -9.26 2.70 14.57
CA GLY A 147 -9.99 3.95 14.71
C GLY A 147 -9.32 5.14 14.03
N VAL A 148 -8.44 4.91 13.05
CA VAL A 148 -7.67 5.95 12.36
C VAL A 148 -8.24 6.19 10.97
N PRO A 149 -8.67 7.42 10.62
CA PRO A 149 -9.11 7.75 9.28
C PRO A 149 -7.94 7.88 8.31
N VAL A 150 -8.17 7.54 7.05
CA VAL A 150 -7.24 7.83 5.94
C VAL A 150 -7.60 9.18 5.36
N ALA A 151 -6.68 10.14 5.48
CA ALA A 151 -6.92 11.53 5.05
C ALA A 151 -6.41 11.79 3.63
N VAL A 152 -5.35 11.10 3.21
CA VAL A 152 -4.66 11.33 1.93
C VAL A 152 -4.31 10.02 1.25
N VAL A 153 -4.52 9.93 -0.07
CA VAL A 153 -3.98 8.86 -0.92
C VAL A 153 -3.28 9.47 -2.15
N THR A 154 -2.00 9.19 -2.37
CA THR A 154 -1.24 9.67 -3.53
C THR A 154 -0.81 8.51 -4.42
N GLY A 155 -0.77 8.74 -5.73
CA GLY A 155 -0.45 7.73 -6.73
C GLY A 155 -0.81 8.18 -8.14
N ASP A 156 -1.28 7.26 -8.98
CA ASP A 156 -1.88 7.62 -10.27
C ASP A 156 -3.36 8.03 -10.16
N GLU A 157 -3.97 8.46 -11.28
CA GLU A 157 -5.41 8.78 -11.31
C GLU A 157 -6.28 7.59 -10.85
N ALA A 158 -5.92 6.37 -11.27
CA ALA A 158 -6.68 5.16 -10.99
C ALA A 158 -6.77 4.83 -9.49
N VAL A 159 -5.66 4.93 -8.73
CA VAL A 159 -5.73 4.72 -7.27
C VAL A 159 -6.51 5.83 -6.57
N GLY A 160 -6.48 7.05 -7.11
CA GLY A 160 -7.28 8.16 -6.61
C GLY A 160 -8.78 7.94 -6.82
N GLU A 161 -9.19 7.32 -7.92
CA GLU A 161 -10.57 6.89 -8.15
C GLU A 161 -10.99 5.80 -7.18
N GLU A 162 -10.17 4.74 -7.03
CA GLU A 162 -10.41 3.64 -6.10
C GLU A 162 -10.51 4.14 -4.64
N ALA A 163 -9.63 5.05 -4.23
CA ALA A 163 -9.64 5.62 -2.89
C ALA A 163 -10.91 6.41 -2.61
N ARG A 164 -11.40 7.21 -3.56
CA ARG A 164 -12.67 7.97 -3.38
C ARG A 164 -13.90 7.07 -3.39
N GLU A 165 -13.93 6.05 -4.23
CA GLU A 165 -15.00 5.04 -4.22
C GLU A 165 -15.09 4.36 -2.85
N LEU A 166 -13.94 4.09 -2.23
CA LEU A 166 -13.85 3.40 -0.94
C LEU A 166 -14.10 4.31 0.26
N LEU A 167 -13.49 5.51 0.28
CA LEU A 167 -13.33 6.36 1.47
C LEU A 167 -14.16 7.65 1.41
N GLY A 168 -14.86 7.91 0.30
CA GLY A 168 -15.64 9.13 0.09
C GLY A 168 -14.76 10.34 -0.25
N ASP A 169 -14.87 11.42 0.52
CA ASP A 169 -14.18 12.71 0.28
C ASP A 169 -12.71 12.70 0.70
N VAL A 170 -12.02 11.56 0.53
CA VAL A 170 -10.57 11.46 0.78
C VAL A 170 -9.80 12.38 -0.15
N GLU A 171 -8.80 13.09 0.38
CA GLU A 171 -7.92 13.90 -0.46
C GLU A 171 -7.04 12.97 -1.29
N THR A 172 -7.00 13.17 -2.60
CA THR A 172 -6.14 12.37 -3.49
C THR A 172 -5.25 13.23 -4.34
N VAL A 173 -4.01 12.78 -4.56
CA VAL A 173 -3.07 13.44 -5.48
C VAL A 173 -2.63 12.47 -6.57
N ALA A 174 -3.12 12.70 -7.78
CA ALA A 174 -2.61 12.04 -8.97
C ALA A 174 -1.30 12.71 -9.41
N VAL A 175 -0.17 12.01 -9.25
CA VAL A 175 1.16 12.46 -9.70
C VAL A 175 1.46 12.03 -11.13
N LYS A 176 0.62 11.17 -11.68
CA LYS A 176 0.67 10.67 -13.05
C LYS A 176 -0.70 10.21 -13.52
N LYS A 177 -0.90 10.23 -14.83
CA LYS A 177 -2.09 9.72 -15.50
C LYS A 177 -1.74 8.48 -16.30
N GLY A 178 -2.35 7.35 -15.95
CA GLY A 178 -2.10 6.09 -16.63
C GLY A 178 -2.65 6.09 -18.06
N ILE A 179 -1.81 5.61 -18.99
CA ILE A 179 -2.21 5.26 -20.36
C ILE A 179 -2.46 3.74 -20.42
N ASP A 180 -1.58 2.98 -19.77
CA ASP A 180 -1.66 1.53 -19.60
C ASP A 180 -0.83 1.14 -18.36
N LYS A 181 -0.76 -0.16 -18.03
CA LYS A 181 -0.01 -0.70 -16.89
C LYS A 181 1.46 -0.24 -16.82
N PHE A 182 2.12 0.03 -17.95
CA PHE A 182 3.54 0.40 -17.97
C PHE A 182 3.81 1.75 -18.66
N ALA A 183 2.77 2.57 -18.86
CA ALA A 183 2.88 3.84 -19.56
C ALA A 183 1.99 4.89 -18.91
N ALA A 184 2.53 6.10 -18.73
CA ALA A 184 1.81 7.20 -18.10
C ALA A 184 2.26 8.56 -18.62
N GLU A 185 1.37 9.55 -18.54
CA GLU A 185 1.73 10.97 -18.56
C GLU A 185 2.18 11.37 -17.16
N LEU A 186 3.40 11.88 -17.04
CA LEU A 186 4.06 12.13 -15.76
C LEU A 186 4.10 13.62 -15.44
N LEU A 187 3.84 13.98 -14.18
CA LEU A 187 4.18 15.31 -13.68
C LEU A 187 5.69 15.40 -13.37
N PRO A 188 6.32 16.57 -13.56
CA PRO A 188 7.66 16.81 -13.04
C PRO A 188 7.70 16.62 -11.52
N PRO A 189 8.77 16.02 -10.94
CA PRO A 189 8.87 15.75 -9.50
C PRO A 189 8.56 16.93 -8.59
N SER A 190 9.10 18.12 -8.90
CA SER A 190 8.83 19.33 -8.11
C SER A 190 7.36 19.74 -8.09
N VAL A 191 6.62 19.49 -9.18
CA VAL A 191 5.19 19.79 -9.28
C VAL A 191 4.38 18.78 -8.48
N ALA A 192 4.68 17.49 -8.62
CA ALA A 192 4.00 16.43 -7.89
C ALA A 192 4.19 16.59 -6.37
N GLN A 193 5.43 16.82 -5.93
CA GLN A 193 5.77 16.98 -4.52
C GLN A 193 5.12 18.22 -3.90
N ALA A 194 5.08 19.35 -4.62
CA ALA A 194 4.32 20.51 -4.17
C ALA A 194 2.83 20.18 -3.97
N ARG A 195 2.22 19.45 -4.90
CA ARG A 195 0.81 19.02 -4.78
C ARG A 195 0.59 18.06 -3.60
N ILE A 196 1.49 17.10 -3.38
CA ILE A 196 1.43 16.18 -2.23
C ILE A 196 1.47 16.96 -0.91
N ARG A 197 2.42 17.90 -0.78
CA ARG A 197 2.57 18.74 0.42
C ARG A 197 1.31 19.55 0.69
N GLU A 198 0.83 20.28 -0.31
CA GLU A 198 -0.37 21.12 -0.18
C GLU A 198 -1.61 20.30 0.14
N ALA A 199 -1.81 19.17 -0.53
CA ALA A 199 -2.93 18.26 -0.28
C ALA A 199 -2.89 17.70 1.14
N THR A 200 -1.71 17.28 1.60
CA THR A 200 -1.55 16.76 2.95
C THR A 200 -1.86 17.83 4.00
N ALA A 201 -1.36 19.05 3.81
CA ALA A 201 -1.66 20.16 4.71
C ALA A 201 -3.16 20.50 4.74
N ARG A 202 -3.81 20.55 3.55
CA ARG A 202 -5.25 20.81 3.43
C ARG A 202 -6.07 19.73 4.13
N ALA A 203 -5.83 18.45 3.83
CA ALA A 203 -6.57 17.33 4.39
C ALA A 203 -6.46 17.32 5.92
N LEU A 204 -5.26 17.42 6.47
CA LEU A 204 -5.06 17.42 7.92
C LEU A 204 -5.64 18.67 8.61
N GLY A 205 -5.73 19.80 7.90
CA GLY A 205 -6.43 21.00 8.37
C GLY A 205 -7.94 20.84 8.54
N ARG A 206 -8.53 19.81 7.92
CA ARG A 206 -9.96 19.45 8.04
C ARG A 206 -10.16 18.01 8.50
N LEU A 207 -9.28 17.54 9.38
CA LEU A 207 -9.27 16.14 9.82
C LEU A 207 -10.62 15.64 10.39
N SER A 208 -11.44 16.54 10.96
CA SER A 208 -12.78 16.23 11.45
C SER A 208 -13.76 15.74 10.38
N ASP A 209 -13.45 15.97 9.10
CA ASP A 209 -14.33 15.62 7.98
C ASP A 209 -14.14 14.16 7.55
N PHE A 210 -13.06 13.50 7.98
CA PHE A 210 -12.75 12.11 7.63
C PHE A 210 -13.20 11.15 8.73
N THR A 211 -13.75 10.01 8.31
CA THR A 211 -14.18 8.94 9.21
C THR A 211 -13.33 7.68 8.98
N PRO A 212 -13.00 6.91 10.02
CA PRO A 212 -12.32 5.63 9.85
C PRO A 212 -13.12 4.68 8.97
N TYR A 213 -12.42 3.95 8.08
CA TYR A 213 -13.05 2.92 7.25
C TYR A 213 -13.26 1.64 8.06
N GLU A 214 -14.39 1.56 8.74
CA GLU A 214 -14.72 0.44 9.64
C GLU A 214 -15.42 -0.70 8.89
N LEU A 215 -14.98 -1.92 9.20
CA LEU A 215 -15.64 -3.16 8.80
C LEU A 215 -16.08 -3.91 10.06
N ALA A 216 -17.26 -4.51 10.02
CA ALA A 216 -17.72 -5.40 11.07
C ALA A 216 -16.99 -6.74 10.99
N ALA A 217 -16.54 -7.24 12.13
CA ALA A 217 -16.10 -8.62 12.27
C ALA A 217 -17.28 -9.60 12.06
N PRO A 218 -17.03 -10.83 11.59
CA PRO A 218 -15.72 -11.40 11.27
C PRO A 218 -15.17 -10.90 9.92
N TYR A 219 -13.84 -10.80 9.82
CA TYR A 219 -13.12 -10.46 8.60
C TYR A 219 -12.73 -11.71 7.85
N THR A 220 -13.00 -11.76 6.54
CA THR A 220 -12.59 -12.87 5.66
C THR A 220 -11.66 -12.36 4.56
N LEU A 221 -10.42 -12.85 4.57
CA LEU A 221 -9.46 -12.67 3.48
C LEU A 221 -9.61 -13.83 2.49
N GLY A 222 -10.01 -13.53 1.27
CA GLY A 222 -9.96 -14.45 0.13
C GLY A 222 -8.79 -14.11 -0.78
N VAL A 223 -8.06 -15.12 -1.25
CA VAL A 223 -6.98 -14.92 -2.22
C VAL A 223 -7.15 -15.90 -3.38
N GLU A 224 -7.27 -15.37 -4.59
CA GLU A 224 -7.14 -16.14 -5.82
C GLU A 224 -5.71 -16.10 -6.31
N TRP A 225 -5.10 -17.27 -6.42
CA TRP A 225 -3.71 -17.47 -6.81
C TRP A 225 -3.59 -17.72 -8.32
N ASN A 226 -2.44 -17.37 -8.91
CA ASN A 226 -2.11 -17.72 -10.28
C ASN A 226 -1.74 -19.20 -10.46
N SER A 227 -1.43 -19.90 -9.36
CA SER A 227 -1.01 -21.30 -9.36
C SER A 227 -1.80 -22.14 -8.36
N THR A 228 -2.25 -23.32 -8.81
CA THR A 228 -2.89 -24.33 -7.95
C THR A 228 -1.93 -24.85 -6.88
N ALA A 229 -0.63 -24.91 -7.18
CA ALA A 229 0.38 -25.35 -6.22
C ALA A 229 0.56 -24.35 -5.08
N ILE A 230 0.50 -23.04 -5.37
CA ILE A 230 0.55 -22.00 -4.33
C ILE A 230 -0.69 -22.10 -3.44
N ALA A 231 -1.88 -22.20 -4.03
CA ALA A 231 -3.12 -22.35 -3.27
C ALA A 231 -3.09 -23.59 -2.36
N ALA A 232 -2.62 -24.73 -2.87
CA ALA A 232 -2.49 -25.96 -2.10
C ALA A 232 -1.51 -25.82 -0.93
N ALA A 233 -0.37 -25.14 -1.12
CA ALA A 233 0.61 -24.92 -0.07
C ALA A 233 0.10 -23.95 1.02
N VAL A 234 -0.56 -22.86 0.62
CA VAL A 234 -1.14 -21.89 1.55
C VAL A 234 -2.27 -22.51 2.38
N ALA A 235 -3.07 -23.39 1.79
CA ALA A 235 -4.14 -24.10 2.49
C ALA A 235 -3.65 -25.06 3.60
N LEU A 236 -2.34 -25.33 3.69
CA LEU A 236 -1.75 -26.11 4.79
C LEU A 236 -1.63 -25.31 6.10
N VAL A 237 -1.75 -23.98 6.04
CA VAL A 237 -1.68 -23.13 7.24
C VAL A 237 -2.95 -23.34 8.08
N PRO A 238 -2.84 -23.61 9.40
CA PRO A 238 -4.01 -23.81 10.26
C PRO A 238 -4.99 -22.63 10.19
N GLY A 239 -6.28 -22.95 10.06
CA GLY A 239 -7.36 -21.97 9.94
C GLY A 239 -7.67 -21.51 8.51
N VAL A 240 -6.80 -21.83 7.54
CA VAL A 240 -7.03 -21.51 6.12
C VAL A 240 -7.85 -22.61 5.46
N LYS A 241 -8.87 -22.21 4.70
CA LYS A 241 -9.72 -23.11 3.93
C LYS A 241 -9.37 -23.03 2.46
N SER A 242 -9.40 -24.16 1.77
CA SER A 242 -9.48 -24.17 0.31
C SER A 242 -10.93 -23.93 -0.09
N ALA A 243 -11.17 -22.85 -0.85
CA ALA A 243 -12.48 -22.48 -1.38
C ALA A 243 -12.55 -22.70 -2.92
N GLY A 244 -11.54 -23.36 -3.48
CA GLY A 244 -11.46 -23.72 -4.89
C GLY A 244 -10.05 -24.12 -5.31
N PRO A 245 -9.83 -24.51 -6.58
CA PRO A 245 -8.54 -25.00 -7.06
C PRO A 245 -7.40 -23.98 -6.93
N ARG A 246 -7.73 -22.69 -6.97
CA ARG A 246 -6.79 -21.58 -6.82
C ARG A 246 -7.25 -20.56 -5.77
N HIS A 247 -8.19 -20.91 -4.91
CA HIS A 247 -8.78 -19.95 -3.97
C HIS A 247 -8.61 -20.43 -2.52
N THR A 248 -8.10 -19.55 -1.67
CA THR A 248 -7.95 -19.80 -0.23
C THR A 248 -8.64 -18.71 0.58
N GLU A 249 -9.27 -19.09 1.69
CA GLU A 249 -9.96 -18.17 2.59
C GLU A 249 -9.47 -18.32 4.03
N PHE A 250 -9.39 -17.21 4.75
CA PHE A 250 -9.15 -17.17 6.19
C PHE A 250 -10.09 -16.17 6.86
N THR A 251 -10.69 -16.57 7.98
CA THR A 251 -11.66 -15.76 8.72
C THR A 251 -11.22 -15.56 10.18
N THR A 252 -11.33 -14.33 10.70
CA THR A 252 -10.94 -13.95 12.07
C THR A 252 -11.72 -12.73 12.57
N ASP A 253 -11.77 -12.53 13.88
CA ASP A 253 -12.33 -11.33 14.51
C ASP A 253 -11.27 -10.24 14.76
N ASP A 254 -10.00 -10.53 14.49
CA ASP A 254 -8.87 -9.61 14.68
C ASP A 254 -8.24 -9.24 13.34
N PHE A 255 -8.44 -8.00 12.89
CA PHE A 255 -7.95 -7.55 11.58
C PHE A 255 -6.42 -7.59 11.49
N THR A 256 -5.70 -7.50 12.61
CA THR A 256 -4.23 -7.58 12.59
C THR A 256 -3.75 -8.96 12.12
N GLN A 257 -4.54 -10.01 12.33
CA GLN A 257 -4.26 -11.35 11.83
C GLN A 257 -4.45 -11.45 10.31
N ILE A 258 -5.36 -10.67 9.71
CA ILE A 258 -5.50 -10.60 8.24
C ILE A 258 -4.18 -10.11 7.63
N MET A 259 -3.63 -9.00 8.13
CA MET A 259 -2.37 -8.43 7.64
C MET A 259 -1.18 -9.38 7.88
N ALA A 260 -1.10 -9.96 9.07
CA ALA A 260 -0.02 -10.89 9.42
C ALA A 260 -0.04 -12.15 8.57
N LEU A 261 -1.22 -12.77 8.44
CA LEU A 261 -1.38 -14.01 7.71
C LEU A 261 -1.21 -13.79 6.21
N PHE A 262 -1.67 -12.66 5.65
CA PHE A 262 -1.42 -12.37 4.24
C PHE A 262 0.07 -12.24 3.94
N GLY A 263 0.85 -11.66 4.86
CA GLY A 263 2.31 -11.67 4.80
C GLY A 263 2.94 -13.07 4.85
N ILE A 264 2.35 -14.00 5.60
CA ILE A 264 2.79 -15.42 5.62
C ILE A 264 2.45 -16.09 4.29
N PHE A 265 1.24 -15.86 3.75
CA PHE A 265 0.84 -16.40 2.45
C PHE A 265 1.77 -15.94 1.34
N ALA A 266 2.10 -14.65 1.31
CA ALA A 266 3.09 -14.07 0.41
C ALA A 266 4.45 -14.79 0.49
N THR A 267 4.90 -15.11 1.70
CA THR A 267 6.17 -15.82 1.92
C THR A 267 6.11 -17.25 1.35
N ILE A 268 5.02 -17.98 1.60
CA ILE A 268 4.81 -19.33 1.07
C ILE A 268 4.71 -19.29 -0.46
N GLY A 269 3.88 -18.40 -1.00
CA GLY A 269 3.65 -18.25 -2.44
C GLY A 269 4.92 -17.94 -3.20
N GLY A 270 5.72 -16.99 -2.70
CA GLY A 270 7.02 -16.67 -3.29
C GLY A 270 7.99 -17.85 -3.29
N GLN A 271 8.05 -18.65 -2.21
CA GLN A 271 8.92 -19.84 -2.17
C GLN A 271 8.46 -20.94 -3.13
N VAL A 272 7.15 -21.19 -3.22
CA VAL A 272 6.60 -22.18 -4.16
C VAL A 272 6.86 -21.74 -5.61
N ALA A 273 6.71 -20.46 -5.91
CA ALA A 273 6.99 -19.90 -7.23
C ALA A 273 8.49 -19.91 -7.60
N CYS A 274 9.40 -19.74 -6.64
CA CYS A 274 10.84 -19.88 -6.90
C CYS A 274 11.26 -21.35 -7.04
N GLY A 275 10.60 -22.28 -6.34
CA GLY A 275 10.90 -23.70 -6.36
C GLY A 275 10.53 -24.42 -7.68
N SER A 276 9.74 -23.79 -8.56
CA SER A 276 9.33 -24.37 -9.85
C SER A 276 10.40 -24.30 -10.95
N GLY A 277 11.54 -23.63 -10.71
CA GLY A 277 12.65 -23.58 -11.67
C GLY A 277 12.25 -22.98 -13.03
N PRO A 278 12.80 -23.45 -14.17
CA PRO A 278 12.58 -22.85 -15.50
C PRO A 278 11.16 -23.03 -16.06
N TYR A 279 10.24 -23.63 -15.29
CA TYR A 279 8.85 -23.88 -15.69
C TYR A 279 7.85 -22.93 -15.02
N GLY A 280 8.30 -21.84 -14.36
CA GLY A 280 7.46 -20.81 -13.74
C GLY A 280 7.89 -19.37 -14.03
#